data_AF-A0A2U3N6Z0-F1
#
_entry.id   AF-A0A2U3N6Z0-F1
#
_cell.length_a   1.000
_cell.length_b   1.000
_cell.length_c   1.000
_cell.angle_alpha   90.00
_cell.angle_beta   90.00
_cell.angle_gamma   90.00
#
_symmetry.space_group_name_H-M   'P 1'
#
loop_
_entity.id
_entity.type
_entity.pdbx_description
1 polymer ?
#
loop_
_entity_poly.entity_id
_entity_poly.type
_entity_poly.pdbx_seq_one_letter_code
_entity_poly.pdbx_strand_id
1 'polypeptide(L)'
;MLGYFGLVDDFAARHRDGAITSSPSLTRNLIFSVLFDEPLLINDGHIIASDVIREAIVKPKKSPLRELVETGYIKILTRNQRDLGSLAERMADEGMQPAQALLKRSDYLAFKRTLSGWCETLGDQQADGSYLSFRDWPAYNTSVIFERLALAALSQALSNIDDPDQRLQLKKFGDGFNVLERRNRTTWENEVNRLGAAGELSPKIRKTLLHIANEAYQYSWGCALSTTKAPIKVHTRSPEFLDIDLSLTLDETLDETPKLRPGVTIYVPDLALAVRKVGHNWTRLTEVNQPNRDVYKAKRRYLKMLEQYSTSSAVSDKDMKECADAYSKQLTMHFGGEGVPLMFDLGVTGASMAVPAAIGGAVAGPVGAGIGFGISLVGTLAAHMGGPKFIRRLTLPLNKKWIRSQSDKKSTSTSCFQVNPATAAAFLDGVPAFKQ
;
A
#
# COMPACT_ATOMS: atom_id res chain seq x y z
N MET A 1 -1.30 12.04 -10.00
CA MET A 1 -1.85 11.48 -8.75
C MET A 1 -0.71 10.88 -7.92
N LEU A 2 -0.85 10.86 -6.60
CA LEU A 2 0.04 10.19 -5.62
C LEU A 2 -0.82 9.56 -4.52
N GLY A 3 -0.26 8.63 -3.74
CA GLY A 3 -0.96 7.96 -2.63
C GLY A 3 -0.36 8.26 -1.25
N TYR A 4 -1.11 8.89 -0.35
CA TYR A 4 -0.70 9.06 1.04
C TYR A 4 -0.83 7.74 1.83
N PHE A 5 0.27 7.28 2.43
CA PHE A 5 0.42 5.95 3.01
C PHE A 5 0.07 5.95 4.51
N GLY A 6 -1.20 6.16 4.84
CA GLY A 6 -1.73 6.12 6.21
C GLY A 6 -1.66 4.75 6.89
N LEU A 7 -1.53 3.65 6.13
CA LEU A 7 -1.46 2.28 6.65
C LEU A 7 -0.29 1.99 7.61
N VAL A 8 0.73 2.86 7.70
CA VAL A 8 1.86 2.69 8.65
C VAL A 8 1.77 3.56 9.91
N ASP A 9 0.60 4.18 10.14
CA ASP A 9 0.34 5.07 11.27
C ASP A 9 0.53 4.39 12.64
N ASP A 10 1.24 5.09 13.53
CA ASP A 10 1.67 4.61 14.84
C ASP A 10 0.53 4.49 15.87
N PHE A 11 -0.46 5.38 15.77
CA PHE A 11 -1.63 5.44 16.64
C PHE A 11 -2.63 4.35 16.25
N ALA A 12 -2.88 4.21 14.95
CA ALA A 12 -3.65 3.10 14.40
C ALA A 12 -3.00 1.74 14.76
N ALA A 13 -1.67 1.63 14.73
CA ALA A 13 -0.96 0.44 15.16
C ALA A 13 -1.14 0.13 16.66
N ARG A 14 -1.03 1.14 17.55
CA ARG A 14 -1.29 0.98 19.00
C ARG A 14 -2.69 0.44 19.27
N HIS A 15 -3.70 1.04 18.63
CA HIS A 15 -5.11 0.76 18.90
C HIS A 15 -5.70 -0.37 18.03
N ARG A 16 -4.85 -1.06 17.26
CA ARG A 16 -5.16 -2.20 16.37
C ARG A 16 -6.15 -1.86 15.24
N ASP A 17 -6.15 -0.61 14.79
CA ASP A 17 -7.11 -0.05 13.84
C ASP A 17 -6.62 -0.17 12.38
N GLY A 18 -6.46 -1.41 11.89
CA GLY A 18 -6.16 -1.73 10.49
C GLY A 18 -4.72 -1.49 10.01
N ALA A 19 -3.83 -0.94 10.83
CA ALA A 19 -2.47 -0.59 10.44
C ALA A 19 -1.50 -1.78 10.27
N ILE A 20 -0.41 -1.52 9.53
CA ILE A 20 0.69 -2.44 9.26
C ILE A 20 1.59 -2.56 10.49
N THR A 21 1.48 -3.69 11.20
CA THR A 21 2.21 -3.99 12.43
C THR A 21 3.40 -4.96 12.25
N SER A 22 3.73 -5.36 11.02
CA SER A 22 4.90 -6.23 10.75
C SER A 22 5.67 -5.91 9.47
N SER A 23 6.99 -6.14 9.46
CA SER A 23 7.86 -5.98 8.28
C SER A 23 7.44 -6.84 7.06
N PRO A 24 6.91 -8.07 7.22
CA PRO A 24 6.31 -8.81 6.10
C PRO A 24 5.05 -8.15 5.54
N SER A 25 4.18 -7.58 6.38
CA SER A 25 2.99 -6.84 5.93
C SER A 25 3.38 -5.52 5.23
N LEU A 26 4.40 -4.81 5.73
CA LEU A 26 4.95 -3.62 5.07
C LEU A 26 5.46 -3.97 3.67
N THR A 27 6.32 -4.98 3.58
CA THR A 27 6.93 -5.43 2.31
C THR A 27 5.87 -5.90 1.30
N ARG A 28 4.81 -6.59 1.76
CA ARG A 28 3.66 -6.95 0.93
C ARG A 28 2.94 -5.73 0.35
N ASN A 29 2.64 -4.73 1.18
CA ASN A 29 1.97 -3.51 0.73
C ASN A 29 2.85 -2.71 -0.23
N LEU A 30 4.13 -2.52 0.07
CA LEU A 30 5.05 -1.79 -0.81
C LEU A 30 5.23 -2.48 -2.17
N ILE A 31 5.33 -3.81 -2.22
CA ILE A 31 5.35 -4.56 -3.49
C ILE A 31 4.01 -4.39 -4.24
N PHE A 32 2.88 -4.43 -3.54
CA PHE A 32 1.57 -4.22 -4.17
C PHE A 32 1.45 -2.82 -4.78
N SER A 33 1.76 -1.76 -4.03
CA SER A 33 1.74 -0.38 -4.51
C SER A 33 2.68 -0.18 -5.71
N VAL A 34 3.91 -0.70 -5.66
CA VAL A 34 4.83 -0.63 -6.81
C VAL A 34 4.26 -1.30 -8.06
N LEU A 35 3.57 -2.43 -7.93
CA LEU A 35 3.03 -3.15 -9.07
C LEU A 35 1.69 -2.58 -9.59
N PHE A 36 0.92 -1.89 -8.75
CA PHE A 36 -0.50 -1.58 -9.01
C PHE A 36 -0.93 -0.13 -8.78
N ASP A 37 -0.12 0.72 -8.15
CA ASP A 37 -0.52 2.08 -7.80
C ASP A 37 0.54 3.15 -8.12
N GLU A 38 0.19 4.41 -7.91
CA GLU A 38 1.03 5.58 -8.08
C GLU A 38 2.13 5.70 -7.01
N PRO A 39 3.10 6.62 -7.16
CA PRO A 39 4.10 6.91 -6.12
C PRO A 39 3.47 7.40 -4.81
N LEU A 40 4.09 7.02 -3.69
CA LEU A 40 3.54 7.21 -2.35
C LEU A 40 4.09 8.46 -1.65
N LEU A 41 3.32 8.97 -0.70
CA LEU A 41 3.69 10.02 0.25
C LEU A 41 3.66 9.45 1.68
N ILE A 42 4.68 9.74 2.49
CA ILE A 42 4.74 9.37 3.90
C ILE A 42 5.11 10.60 4.76
N ASN A 43 4.41 10.78 5.87
CA ASN A 43 4.67 11.83 6.86
C ASN A 43 5.99 11.53 7.61
N ASP A 44 6.85 12.54 7.80
CA ASP A 44 8.09 12.42 8.58
C ASP A 44 7.88 11.88 10.01
N GLY A 45 6.74 12.19 10.63
CA GLY A 45 6.33 11.61 11.92
C GLY A 45 6.18 10.08 11.90
N HIS A 46 5.79 9.48 10.77
CA HIS A 46 5.69 8.02 10.63
C HIS A 46 7.06 7.36 10.49
N ILE A 47 8.05 8.07 9.94
CA ILE A 47 9.46 7.62 9.88
C ILE A 47 10.01 7.41 11.29
N ILE A 48 9.63 8.28 12.22
CA ILE A 48 10.06 8.24 13.62
C ILE A 48 9.18 7.30 14.45
N ALA A 49 7.85 7.45 14.41
CA ALA A 49 6.95 6.78 15.33
C ALA A 49 6.67 5.30 14.99
N SER A 50 6.71 4.90 13.71
CA SER A 50 6.27 3.58 13.28
C SER A 50 7.37 2.51 13.39
N ASP A 51 7.21 1.55 14.30
CA ASP A 51 8.19 0.47 14.57
C ASP A 51 8.57 -0.35 13.32
N VAL A 52 7.62 -0.57 12.40
CA VAL A 52 7.88 -1.31 11.15
C VAL A 52 8.74 -0.51 10.16
N ILE A 53 8.59 0.81 10.16
CA ILE A 53 9.41 1.73 9.36
C ILE A 53 10.82 1.80 9.94
N ARG A 54 10.95 1.92 11.27
CA ARG A 54 12.25 1.89 11.95
C ARG A 54 13.00 0.58 11.70
N GLU A 55 12.34 -0.59 11.76
CA GLU A 55 13.01 -1.85 11.39
C GLU A 55 13.43 -1.86 9.91
N ALA A 56 12.59 -1.39 8.99
CA ALA A 56 12.89 -1.38 7.57
C ALA A 56 14.11 -0.48 7.22
N ILE A 57 14.25 0.67 7.88
CA ILE A 57 15.38 1.60 7.72
C ILE A 57 16.69 1.00 8.25
N VAL A 58 16.65 0.40 9.44
CA VAL A 58 17.84 -0.22 10.08
C VAL A 58 18.23 -1.54 9.42
N LYS A 59 17.27 -2.24 8.78
CA LYS A 59 17.47 -3.57 8.17
C LYS A 59 16.97 -3.58 6.71
N PRO A 60 17.57 -2.80 5.79
CA PRO A 60 17.04 -2.61 4.42
C PRO A 60 16.94 -3.90 3.60
N LYS A 61 17.71 -4.95 3.93
CA LYS A 61 17.55 -6.27 3.30
C LYS A 61 16.19 -6.93 3.60
N LYS A 62 15.47 -6.52 4.66
CA LYS A 62 14.14 -7.05 5.03
C LYS A 62 12.97 -6.41 4.28
N SER A 63 13.12 -5.21 3.74
CA SER A 63 12.00 -4.45 3.16
C SER A 63 12.46 -3.46 2.10
N PRO A 64 11.74 -3.30 0.97
CA PRO A 64 12.14 -2.38 -0.10
C PRO A 64 11.99 -0.90 0.25
N LEU A 65 11.49 -0.56 1.45
CA LEU A 65 11.19 0.82 1.87
C LEU A 65 12.32 1.80 1.57
N ARG A 66 13.56 1.47 1.98
CA ARG A 66 14.70 2.37 1.85
C ARG A 66 15.03 2.68 0.39
N GLU A 67 15.15 1.64 -0.42
CA GLU A 67 15.42 1.75 -1.86
C GLU A 67 14.27 2.50 -2.60
N LEU A 68 13.02 2.28 -2.19
CA LEU A 68 11.87 2.97 -2.77
C LEU A 68 11.82 4.48 -2.45
N VAL A 69 12.41 4.93 -1.34
CA VAL A 69 12.61 6.35 -1.04
C VAL A 69 13.84 6.90 -1.80
N GLU A 70 14.94 6.16 -1.83
CA GLU A 70 16.17 6.55 -2.55
C GLU A 70 15.96 6.67 -4.07
N THR A 71 15.02 5.92 -4.66
CA THR A 71 14.59 6.12 -6.07
C THR A 71 13.32 6.98 -6.22
N GLY A 72 12.95 7.77 -5.20
CA GLY A 72 11.85 8.74 -5.25
C GLY A 72 10.44 8.19 -5.52
N TYR A 73 10.20 6.87 -5.36
CA TYR A 73 8.86 6.28 -5.46
C TYR A 73 8.03 6.49 -4.18
N ILE A 74 8.67 6.52 -3.01
CA ILE A 74 8.10 7.01 -1.77
C ILE A 74 8.73 8.36 -1.48
N LYS A 75 7.92 9.40 -1.23
CA LYS A 75 8.41 10.73 -0.89
C LYS A 75 8.05 11.10 0.52
N ILE A 76 9.03 11.60 1.26
CA ILE A 76 8.85 12.01 2.65
C ILE A 76 8.31 13.44 2.67
N LEU A 77 7.06 13.59 3.10
CA LEU A 77 6.45 14.86 3.45
C LEU A 77 7.10 15.33 4.75
N THR A 78 7.84 16.44 4.70
CA THR A 78 8.59 16.91 5.86
C THR A 78 8.37 18.39 6.19
N ARG A 79 8.28 18.63 7.48
CA ARG A 79 8.18 19.94 8.16
C ARG A 79 9.51 20.34 8.80
N ASN A 80 10.47 19.42 8.92
CA ASN A 80 11.71 19.62 9.66
C ASN A 80 12.91 20.04 8.80
N GLN A 81 12.67 20.79 7.71
CA GLN A 81 13.70 21.17 6.74
C GLN A 81 14.52 19.97 6.22
N ARG A 82 13.87 18.80 6.07
CA ARG A 82 14.44 17.49 5.67
C ARG A 82 15.27 16.76 6.72
N ASP A 83 15.67 17.41 7.83
CA ASP A 83 16.40 16.75 8.92
C ASP A 83 15.53 15.71 9.65
N LEU A 84 15.73 14.43 9.31
CA LEU A 84 15.10 13.31 10.03
C LEU A 84 15.84 12.93 11.32
N GLY A 85 17.08 13.40 11.51
CA GLY A 85 17.94 13.05 12.63
C GLY A 85 17.57 13.74 13.94
N SER A 86 17.14 15.01 13.92
CA SER A 86 16.65 15.73 15.12
C SER A 86 15.13 15.65 15.34
N LEU A 87 14.39 15.03 14.43
CA LEU A 87 12.92 15.05 14.47
C LEU A 87 12.34 14.35 15.71
N ALA A 88 13.00 13.31 16.22
CA ALA A 88 12.56 12.61 17.43
C ALA A 88 12.66 13.48 18.69
N GLU A 89 13.69 14.33 18.82
CA GLU A 89 13.76 15.31 19.90
C GLU A 89 12.65 16.37 19.78
N ARG A 90 12.50 17.00 18.61
CA ARG A 90 11.49 18.05 18.41
C ARG A 90 10.05 17.54 18.65
N MET A 91 9.73 16.33 18.19
CA MET A 91 8.43 15.69 18.49
C MET A 91 8.25 15.38 19.98
N ALA A 92 9.34 15.08 20.71
CA ALA A 92 9.28 14.83 22.14
C ALA A 92 9.05 16.12 22.94
N ASP A 93 9.67 17.23 22.51
CA ASP A 93 9.47 18.58 23.07
C ASP A 93 8.05 19.12 22.79
N GLU A 94 7.47 18.80 21.62
CA GLU A 94 6.04 19.00 21.31
C GLU A 94 5.09 18.14 22.18
N GLY A 95 5.61 17.25 23.02
CA GLY A 95 4.84 16.41 23.94
C GLY A 95 4.41 15.05 23.38
N MET A 96 4.85 14.66 22.17
CA MET A 96 4.41 13.42 21.53
C MET A 96 4.98 12.19 22.26
N GLN A 97 4.09 11.44 22.93
CA GLN A 97 4.45 10.25 23.70
C GLN A 97 5.24 9.18 22.92
N PRO A 98 4.97 8.89 21.63
CA PRO A 98 5.78 7.94 20.85
C PRO A 98 7.24 8.38 20.71
N ALA A 99 7.49 9.68 20.57
CA ALA A 99 8.84 10.24 20.48
C ALA A 99 9.54 10.23 21.85
N GLN A 100 8.85 10.66 22.91
CA GLN A 100 9.36 10.58 24.29
C GLN A 100 9.68 9.14 24.74
N ALA A 101 8.96 8.15 24.20
CA ALA A 101 9.26 6.73 24.41
C ALA A 101 10.47 6.26 23.57
N LEU A 102 10.60 6.73 22.32
CA LEU A 102 11.73 6.42 21.45
C LEU A 102 13.07 6.91 22.02
N LEU A 103 13.14 8.16 22.52
CA LEU A 103 14.36 8.73 23.11
C LEU A 103 14.90 7.92 24.30
N LYS A 104 14.04 7.16 24.99
CA LYS A 104 14.40 6.34 26.16
C LYS A 104 14.95 4.95 25.79
N ARG A 105 14.99 4.59 24.50
CA ARG A 105 15.47 3.28 24.04
C ARG A 105 16.99 3.26 23.87
N SER A 106 17.63 2.17 24.29
CA SER A 106 19.08 1.97 24.13
C SER A 106 19.55 1.89 22.66
N ASP A 107 18.68 1.55 21.72
CA ASP A 107 18.98 1.53 20.28
C ASP A 107 18.83 2.90 19.58
N TYR A 108 18.33 3.92 20.28
CA TYR A 108 17.99 5.21 19.68
C TYR A 108 19.19 5.93 19.06
N LEU A 109 20.36 5.97 19.72
CA LEU A 109 21.54 6.66 19.18
C LEU A 109 22.06 6.02 17.87
N ALA A 110 21.92 4.70 17.73
CA ALA A 110 22.27 3.98 16.50
C ALA A 110 21.24 4.23 15.39
N PHE A 111 19.95 4.29 15.74
CA PHE A 111 18.88 4.67 14.83
C PHE A 111 19.04 6.12 14.33
N LYS A 112 19.31 7.08 15.22
CA LYS A 112 19.57 8.49 14.87
C LYS A 112 20.72 8.63 13.87
N ARG A 113 21.87 7.97 14.12
CA ARG A 113 23.01 7.99 13.19
C ARG A 113 22.64 7.39 11.82
N THR A 114 21.80 6.37 11.80
CA THR A 114 21.31 5.74 10.56
C THR A 114 20.37 6.67 9.78
N LEU A 115 19.52 7.44 10.48
CA LEU A 115 18.69 8.48 9.87
C LEU A 115 19.51 9.66 9.32
N SER A 116 20.52 10.15 10.05
CA SER A 116 21.36 11.28 9.59
C SER A 116 22.10 10.96 8.28
N GLY A 117 22.87 9.86 8.24
CA GLY A 117 23.59 9.47 7.03
C GLY A 117 22.69 9.10 5.84
N TRP A 118 21.45 8.67 6.12
CA TRP A 118 20.44 8.47 5.08
C TRP A 118 19.84 9.79 4.60
N CYS A 119 19.56 10.72 5.51
CA CYS A 119 19.10 12.09 5.20
C CYS A 119 20.12 12.84 4.34
N GLU A 120 21.42 12.70 4.63
CA GLU A 120 22.52 13.21 3.80
C GLU A 120 22.43 12.63 2.37
N THR A 121 22.37 11.30 2.24
CA THR A 121 22.22 10.60 0.95
C THR A 121 21.02 11.10 0.13
N LEU A 122 19.85 11.25 0.78
CA LEU A 122 18.62 11.73 0.14
C LEU A 122 18.67 13.24 -0.17
N GLY A 123 19.49 14.01 0.55
CA GLY A 123 19.75 15.41 0.30
C GLY A 123 20.57 15.61 -0.98
N ASP A 124 21.67 14.87 -1.12
CA ASP A 124 22.55 14.90 -2.29
C ASP A 124 21.78 14.49 -3.57
N GLN A 125 21.03 13.38 -3.52
CA GLN A 125 20.18 12.90 -4.62
C GLN A 125 19.08 13.88 -5.04
N GLN A 126 18.71 14.83 -4.18
CA GLN A 126 17.74 15.88 -4.47
C GLN A 126 18.42 17.20 -4.89
N ALA A 127 19.70 17.39 -4.56
CA ALA A 127 20.51 18.53 -4.98
C ALA A 127 21.09 18.34 -6.40
N ASP A 128 21.49 17.12 -6.76
CA ASP A 128 21.94 16.76 -8.12
C ASP A 128 20.78 16.55 -9.12
N GLY A 129 19.54 16.46 -8.61
CA GLY A 129 18.32 16.29 -9.40
C GLY A 129 17.96 14.84 -9.76
N SER A 130 18.71 13.84 -9.27
CA SER A 130 18.47 12.43 -9.55
C SER A 130 17.10 11.96 -9.07
N TYR A 131 16.73 12.25 -7.81
CA TYR A 131 15.48 11.81 -7.20
C TYR A 131 14.89 12.85 -6.24
N LEU A 132 13.61 13.14 -6.43
CA LEU A 132 12.83 14.03 -5.54
C LEU A 132 12.24 13.22 -4.38
N SER A 133 13.07 12.89 -3.40
CA SER A 133 12.76 12.01 -2.26
C SER A 133 12.11 12.74 -1.07
N PHE A 134 12.33 14.04 -0.92
CA PHE A 134 11.58 14.89 0.00
C PHE A 134 10.55 15.75 -0.74
N ARG A 135 9.41 16.00 -0.08
CA ARG A 135 8.41 16.98 -0.48
C ARG A 135 8.04 17.85 0.72
N ASP A 136 7.75 19.12 0.45
CA ASP A 136 7.36 20.08 1.47
C ASP A 136 6.02 19.71 2.13
N TRP A 137 5.86 20.12 3.39
CA TRP A 137 4.63 19.94 4.17
C TRP A 137 3.44 20.68 3.52
N PRO A 138 2.19 20.18 3.63
CA PRO A 138 1.01 20.93 3.17
C PRO A 138 0.90 22.28 3.90
N ALA A 139 0.51 23.32 3.16
CA ALA A 139 0.44 24.68 3.70
C ALA A 139 -0.60 24.84 4.82
N TYR A 140 -1.70 24.07 4.80
CA TYR A 140 -2.83 24.19 5.71
C TYR A 140 -2.60 23.51 7.06
N ASN A 141 -3.07 24.14 8.15
CA ASN A 141 -2.99 23.56 9.49
C ASN A 141 -3.87 22.30 9.62
N THR A 142 -3.23 21.13 9.48
CA THR A 142 -3.86 19.80 9.55
C THR A 142 -4.60 19.52 10.87
N SER A 143 -4.32 20.26 11.95
CA SER A 143 -5.05 20.12 13.22
C SER A 143 -6.47 20.66 13.14
N VAL A 144 -6.69 21.78 12.44
CA VAL A 144 -8.03 22.38 12.25
C VAL A 144 -8.88 21.52 11.32
N ILE A 145 -8.27 20.93 10.30
CA ILE A 145 -8.91 19.97 9.40
C ILE A 145 -9.30 18.70 10.19
N PHE A 146 -8.38 18.15 11.00
CA PHE A 146 -8.65 17.03 11.90
C PHE A 146 -9.82 17.33 12.85
N GLU A 147 -9.86 18.51 13.48
CA GLU A 147 -10.91 18.91 14.42
C GLU A 147 -12.30 18.84 13.78
N ARG A 148 -12.47 19.47 12.61
CA ARG A 148 -13.73 19.49 11.85
C ARG A 148 -14.19 18.07 11.50
N LEU A 149 -13.27 17.24 11.01
CA LEU A 149 -13.54 15.85 10.64
C LEU A 149 -13.90 14.98 11.86
N ALA A 150 -13.17 15.13 12.97
CA ALA A 150 -13.39 14.32 14.16
C ALA A 150 -14.72 14.66 14.85
N LEU A 151 -15.13 15.93 14.84
CA LEU A 151 -16.43 16.37 15.35
C LEU A 151 -17.60 15.94 14.43
N ALA A 152 -17.42 15.94 13.11
CA ALA A 152 -18.40 15.39 12.17
C ALA A 152 -18.59 13.87 12.39
N ALA A 153 -17.49 13.11 12.46
CA ALA A 153 -17.49 11.68 12.75
C ALA A 153 -18.11 11.33 14.12
N LEU A 154 -17.85 12.14 15.15
CA LEU A 154 -18.47 12.00 16.47
C LEU A 154 -19.97 12.27 16.43
N SER A 155 -20.41 13.26 15.64
CA SER A 155 -21.84 13.57 15.46
C SER A 155 -22.59 12.44 14.74
N GLN A 156 -21.94 11.80 13.76
CA GLN A 156 -22.47 10.61 13.08
C GLN A 156 -22.52 9.40 14.02
N ALA A 157 -21.46 9.16 14.80
CA ALA A 157 -21.43 8.10 15.82
C ALA A 157 -22.50 8.30 16.92
N LEU A 158 -22.73 9.54 17.36
CA LEU A 158 -23.81 9.90 18.29
C LEU A 158 -25.21 9.70 17.71
N SER A 159 -25.37 9.85 16.40
CA SER A 159 -26.65 9.63 15.70
C SER A 159 -26.96 8.14 15.56
N ASN A 160 -25.93 7.32 15.30
CA ASN A 160 -26.04 5.88 15.04
C ASN A 160 -25.90 4.98 16.28
N ILE A 161 -26.10 5.52 17.50
CA ILE A 161 -26.07 4.76 18.75
C ILE A 161 -27.42 4.85 19.48
N ASP A 162 -28.06 3.69 19.60
CA ASP A 162 -29.34 3.47 20.29
C ASP A 162 -29.19 3.35 21.81
N ASP A 163 -28.03 2.89 22.29
CA ASP A 163 -27.73 2.68 23.71
C ASP A 163 -27.55 4.04 24.44
N PRO A 164 -28.41 4.38 25.43
CA PRO A 164 -28.38 5.69 26.07
C PRO A 164 -27.11 5.98 26.87
N ASP A 165 -26.52 4.97 27.51
CA ASP A 165 -25.30 5.13 28.32
C ASP A 165 -24.08 5.33 27.43
N GLN A 166 -24.00 4.60 26.32
CA GLN A 166 -23.00 4.79 25.27
C GLN A 166 -23.11 6.17 24.62
N ARG A 167 -24.35 6.63 24.36
CA ARG A 167 -24.64 7.97 23.84
C ARG A 167 -24.22 9.07 24.83
N LEU A 168 -24.48 8.87 26.13
CA LEU A 168 -24.04 9.79 27.19
C LEU A 168 -22.51 9.86 27.32
N GLN A 169 -21.81 8.73 27.22
CA GLN A 169 -20.34 8.67 27.24
C GLN A 169 -19.72 9.45 26.07
N LEU A 170 -20.23 9.25 24.84
CA LEU A 170 -19.80 10.01 23.67
C LEU A 170 -20.10 11.50 23.79
N LYS A 171 -21.28 11.87 24.32
CA LYS A 171 -21.63 13.28 24.52
C LYS A 171 -20.72 13.95 25.54
N LYS A 172 -20.49 13.33 26.70
CA LYS A 172 -19.54 13.83 27.72
C LYS A 172 -18.15 14.07 27.13
N PHE A 173 -17.66 13.14 26.31
CA PHE A 173 -16.39 13.32 25.60
C PHE A 173 -16.43 14.54 24.65
N GLY A 174 -17.47 14.67 23.83
CA GLY A 174 -17.59 15.79 22.88
C GLY A 174 -17.68 17.14 23.58
N ASP A 175 -18.54 17.25 24.60
CA ASP A 175 -18.70 18.46 25.41
C ASP A 175 -17.36 18.85 26.09
N GLY A 176 -16.63 17.87 26.63
CA GLY A 176 -15.31 18.07 27.25
C GLY A 176 -14.19 18.42 26.26
N PHE A 177 -14.17 17.80 25.07
CA PHE A 177 -13.16 18.07 24.03
C PHE A 177 -13.35 19.45 23.39
N ASN A 178 -14.60 19.90 23.22
CA ASN A 178 -14.92 21.20 22.62
C ASN A 178 -14.34 22.39 23.41
N VAL A 179 -14.26 22.30 24.73
CA VAL A 179 -13.73 23.38 25.60
C VAL A 179 -12.20 23.40 25.72
N LEU A 180 -11.47 22.48 25.07
CA LEU A 180 -10.00 22.44 25.11
C LEU A 180 -9.38 23.46 24.15
N GLU A 181 -8.28 24.09 24.59
CA GLU A 181 -7.50 25.08 23.80
C GLU A 181 -6.91 24.47 22.51
N ARG A 182 -6.47 23.21 22.56
CA ARG A 182 -5.76 22.52 21.47
C ARG A 182 -6.50 21.27 21.02
N ARG A 183 -7.37 21.37 20.02
CA ARG A 183 -8.23 20.27 19.55
C ARG A 183 -7.58 19.40 18.45
N ASN A 184 -6.42 18.80 18.74
CA ASN A 184 -5.68 17.92 17.83
C ASN A 184 -5.74 16.43 18.23
N ARG A 185 -5.21 15.52 17.38
CA ARG A 185 -5.23 14.06 17.62
C ARG A 185 -4.55 13.65 18.94
N THR A 186 -3.46 14.30 19.33
CA THR A 186 -2.74 14.01 20.58
C THR A 186 -3.60 14.37 21.79
N THR A 187 -4.27 15.53 21.77
CA THR A 187 -5.21 15.91 22.83
C THR A 187 -6.39 14.95 22.89
N TRP A 188 -6.93 14.53 21.74
CA TRP A 188 -8.01 13.52 21.68
C TRP A 188 -7.56 12.17 22.27
N GLU A 189 -6.36 11.67 21.92
CA GLU A 189 -5.80 10.45 22.54
C GLU A 189 -5.66 10.59 24.06
N ASN A 190 -5.15 11.73 24.53
CA ASN A 190 -4.97 12.00 25.95
C ASN A 190 -6.29 12.05 26.72
N GLU A 191 -7.32 12.73 26.19
CA GLU A 191 -8.61 12.86 26.87
C GLU A 191 -9.40 11.55 26.88
N VAL A 192 -9.38 10.78 25.78
CA VAL A 192 -9.94 9.42 25.75
C VAL A 192 -9.24 8.49 26.75
N ASN A 193 -7.93 8.64 26.93
CA ASN A 193 -7.19 7.87 27.93
C ASN A 193 -7.48 8.34 29.36
N ARG A 194 -7.64 9.64 29.61
CA ARG A 194 -8.01 10.22 30.92
C ARG A 194 -9.37 9.71 31.38
N LEU A 195 -10.40 9.87 30.56
CA LEU A 195 -11.76 9.42 30.85
C LEU A 195 -11.84 7.88 30.97
N GLY A 196 -11.09 7.16 30.14
CA GLY A 196 -10.96 5.70 30.24
C GLY A 196 -10.32 5.23 31.55
N ALA A 197 -9.29 5.93 32.04
CA ALA A 197 -8.65 5.64 33.33
C ALA A 197 -9.53 6.00 34.53
N ALA A 198 -10.39 7.02 34.39
CA ALA A 198 -11.40 7.38 35.39
C ALA A 198 -12.63 6.44 35.41
N GLY A 199 -12.71 5.46 34.50
CA GLY A 199 -13.87 4.58 34.36
C GLY A 199 -15.08 5.24 33.69
N GLU A 200 -14.95 6.47 33.17
CA GLU A 200 -16.04 7.21 32.53
C GLU A 200 -16.35 6.73 31.10
N LEU A 201 -15.46 5.94 30.47
CA LEU A 201 -15.68 5.34 29.15
C LEU A 201 -15.64 3.82 29.23
N SER A 202 -16.70 3.18 28.72
CA SER A 202 -16.71 1.75 28.43
C SER A 202 -15.61 1.38 27.41
N PRO A 203 -15.09 0.14 27.43
CA PRO A 203 -14.09 -0.31 26.45
C PRO A 203 -14.55 -0.18 24.98
N LYS A 204 -15.86 -0.31 24.73
CA LYS A 204 -16.46 -0.09 23.40
C LYS A 204 -16.35 1.39 22.99
N ILE A 205 -16.84 2.32 23.80
CA ILE A 205 -16.79 3.76 23.47
C ILE A 205 -15.34 4.27 23.41
N ARG A 206 -14.45 3.83 24.30
CA ARG A 206 -13.01 4.13 24.21
C ARG A 206 -12.44 3.70 22.85
N LYS A 207 -12.81 2.51 22.35
CA LYS A 207 -12.38 2.04 21.02
C LYS A 207 -12.99 2.92 19.90
N THR A 208 -14.29 3.20 19.93
CA THR A 208 -14.98 4.05 18.94
C THR A 208 -14.34 5.44 18.84
N LEU A 209 -14.04 6.09 19.96
CA LEU A 209 -13.39 7.41 19.97
C LEU A 209 -11.97 7.38 19.40
N LEU A 210 -11.21 6.30 19.61
CA LEU A 210 -9.88 6.13 19.01
C LEU A 210 -9.97 5.85 17.50
N HIS A 211 -10.95 5.04 17.07
CA HIS A 211 -11.22 4.80 15.65
C HIS A 211 -11.58 6.09 14.91
N ILE A 212 -12.48 6.92 15.48
CA ILE A 212 -12.85 8.24 14.96
C ILE A 212 -11.60 9.12 14.77
N ALA A 213 -10.72 9.17 15.76
CA ALA A 213 -9.51 9.98 15.70
C ALA A 213 -8.47 9.48 14.67
N ASN A 214 -8.38 8.17 14.42
CA ASN A 214 -7.58 7.66 13.31
C ASN A 214 -8.19 8.08 11.97
N GLU A 215 -9.49 7.87 11.80
CA GLU A 215 -10.23 8.17 10.57
C GLU A 215 -10.09 9.66 10.21
N ALA A 216 -10.50 10.56 11.10
CA ALA A 216 -10.37 12.00 10.91
C ALA A 216 -8.92 12.46 10.63
N TYR A 217 -7.91 11.76 11.15
CA TYR A 217 -6.51 12.06 10.86
C TYR A 217 -6.07 11.61 9.46
N GLN A 218 -6.43 10.40 9.00
CA GLN A 218 -6.07 10.00 7.64
C GLN A 218 -6.86 10.79 6.57
N TYR A 219 -8.11 11.18 6.88
CA TYR A 219 -8.90 12.06 6.02
C TYR A 219 -8.38 13.50 6.00
N SER A 220 -7.85 14.04 7.11
CA SER A 220 -7.27 15.39 7.11
C SER A 220 -6.05 15.50 6.20
N TRP A 221 -5.26 14.43 6.09
CA TRP A 221 -4.19 14.30 5.09
C TRP A 221 -4.72 14.22 3.65
N GLY A 222 -5.83 13.53 3.42
CA GLY A 222 -6.52 13.54 2.13
C GLY A 222 -6.92 14.96 1.72
N CYS A 223 -7.61 15.70 2.58
CA CYS A 223 -7.99 17.08 2.32
C CYS A 223 -6.79 18.02 2.14
N ALA A 224 -5.77 17.93 3.00
CA ALA A 224 -4.62 18.84 3.01
C ALA A 224 -3.64 18.65 1.84
N LEU A 225 -3.63 17.46 1.20
CA LEU A 225 -2.74 17.15 0.07
C LEU A 225 -3.46 17.14 -1.29
N SER A 226 -4.78 16.91 -1.32
CA SER A 226 -5.57 16.86 -2.56
C SER A 226 -5.76 18.26 -3.16
N THR A 227 -5.76 18.35 -4.49
CA THR A 227 -6.02 19.58 -5.24
C THR A 227 -6.74 19.26 -6.55
N THR A 228 -7.47 20.23 -7.10
CA THR A 228 -8.21 20.14 -8.38
C THR A 228 -7.37 19.88 -9.63
N LYS A 229 -6.04 19.77 -9.50
CA LYS A 229 -5.10 19.41 -10.59
C LYS A 229 -4.23 18.20 -10.23
N ALA A 230 -4.32 17.71 -9.00
CA ALA A 230 -3.57 16.58 -8.49
C ALA A 230 -4.32 16.00 -7.27
N PRO A 231 -5.37 15.20 -7.50
CA PRO A 231 -6.02 14.45 -6.43
C PRO A 231 -5.06 13.45 -5.79
N ILE A 232 -5.32 13.15 -4.52
CA ILE A 232 -4.52 12.27 -3.68
C ILE A 232 -5.37 11.10 -3.19
N LYS A 233 -4.86 9.89 -3.38
CA LYS A 233 -5.37 8.67 -2.76
C LYS A 233 -4.91 8.61 -1.31
N VAL A 234 -5.74 8.09 -0.42
CA VAL A 234 -5.38 7.76 0.97
C VAL A 234 -5.48 6.26 1.15
N HIS A 235 -4.36 5.63 1.54
CA HIS A 235 -4.28 4.20 1.84
C HIS A 235 -4.44 4.01 3.35
N THR A 236 -5.54 3.40 3.79
CA THR A 236 -5.85 3.14 5.21
C THR A 236 -6.90 2.02 5.35
N ARG A 237 -7.63 1.93 6.47
CA ARG A 237 -8.83 1.06 6.56
C ARG A 237 -10.04 1.69 5.86
N SER A 238 -11.12 0.94 5.66
CA SER A 238 -12.40 1.54 5.26
C SER A 238 -12.90 2.50 6.35
N PRO A 239 -13.58 3.60 5.99
CA PRO A 239 -14.29 4.44 6.96
C PRO A 239 -15.38 3.65 7.70
N GLU A 240 -15.76 4.17 8.86
CA GLU A 240 -16.83 3.65 9.72
C GLU A 240 -17.69 4.79 10.29
N PHE A 241 -17.15 6.03 10.35
CA PHE A 241 -17.79 7.19 10.99
C PHE A 241 -17.86 8.44 10.10
N LEU A 242 -17.01 8.56 9.08
CA LEU A 242 -17.04 9.64 8.10
C LEU A 242 -17.82 9.24 6.86
N ASP A 243 -19.09 9.64 6.81
CA ASP A 243 -19.88 9.70 5.57
C ASP A 243 -19.51 10.97 4.78
N ILE A 244 -18.28 10.97 4.28
CA ILE A 244 -17.75 11.96 3.34
C ILE A 244 -18.05 11.45 1.93
N ASP A 245 -18.36 12.34 0.99
CA ASP A 245 -18.57 11.90 -0.39
C ASP A 245 -17.25 11.39 -0.97
N LEU A 246 -17.17 10.06 -1.05
CA LEU A 246 -15.97 9.32 -1.35
C LEU A 246 -15.93 8.95 -2.82
N SER A 247 -15.31 9.86 -3.57
CA SER A 247 -14.68 9.61 -4.85
C SER A 247 -13.94 8.27 -4.85
N LEU A 248 -14.60 7.22 -5.35
CA LEU A 248 -13.95 5.94 -5.64
C LEU A 248 -13.20 5.97 -6.98
N THR A 249 -13.24 7.10 -7.70
CA THR A 249 -12.45 7.37 -8.92
C THR A 249 -12.26 8.87 -9.17
N LEU A 250 -10.99 9.29 -9.22
CA LEU A 250 -10.42 10.34 -10.08
C LEU A 250 -11.34 11.51 -10.52
N ASP A 251 -11.21 12.62 -9.78
CA ASP A 251 -11.41 14.02 -10.22
C ASP A 251 -12.84 14.50 -10.56
N GLU A 252 -13.64 14.82 -9.53
CA GLU A 252 -14.94 15.50 -9.68
C GLU A 252 -14.86 17.02 -9.98
N THR A 253 -13.92 17.47 -10.82
CA THR A 253 -13.86 18.87 -11.30
C THR A 253 -14.36 19.04 -12.74
N LEU A 254 -15.05 18.03 -13.27
CA LEU A 254 -15.70 17.99 -14.57
C LEU A 254 -17.07 17.30 -14.42
N ASP A 255 -18.10 17.83 -15.08
CA ASP A 255 -19.51 17.36 -15.00
C ASP A 255 -19.76 15.92 -15.51
N GLU A 256 -18.72 15.20 -15.92
CA GLU A 256 -18.77 13.84 -16.48
C GLU A 256 -18.16 12.78 -15.54
N THR A 257 -18.30 12.92 -14.22
CA THR A 257 -17.72 11.97 -13.24
C THR A 257 -18.16 10.53 -13.54
N PRO A 258 -17.25 9.64 -14.02
CA PRO A 258 -17.68 8.46 -14.75
C PRO A 258 -17.88 7.28 -13.79
N LYS A 259 -19.13 7.15 -13.31
CA LYS A 259 -19.55 6.22 -12.27
C LYS A 259 -19.07 4.79 -12.51
N LEU A 260 -18.53 4.15 -11.46
CA LEU A 260 -18.07 2.77 -11.49
C LEU A 260 -19.15 1.83 -12.04
N ARG A 261 -18.81 1.12 -13.13
CA ARG A 261 -19.71 0.21 -13.83
C ARG A 261 -19.99 -1.03 -12.96
N PRO A 262 -21.26 -1.42 -12.74
CA PRO A 262 -21.58 -2.65 -12.01
C PRO A 262 -21.16 -3.90 -12.80
N GLY A 263 -20.69 -4.93 -12.10
CA GLY A 263 -20.28 -6.21 -12.71
C GLY A 263 -18.92 -6.18 -13.43
N VAL A 264 -18.05 -5.23 -13.08
CA VAL A 264 -16.65 -5.15 -13.57
C VAL A 264 -15.78 -6.23 -12.93
N THR A 265 -14.98 -6.93 -13.74
CA THR A 265 -14.02 -7.94 -13.24
C THR A 265 -12.82 -7.26 -12.58
N ILE A 266 -12.52 -7.58 -11.31
CA ILE A 266 -11.40 -6.96 -10.60
C ILE A 266 -10.07 -7.61 -11.03
N TYR A 267 -9.27 -6.89 -11.82
CA TYR A 267 -7.93 -7.30 -12.24
C TYR A 267 -6.87 -6.73 -11.28
N VAL A 268 -6.20 -7.59 -10.50
CA VAL A 268 -5.23 -7.19 -9.45
C VAL A 268 -4.04 -8.16 -9.37
N PRO A 269 -2.89 -7.76 -8.78
CA PRO A 269 -1.77 -8.66 -8.56
C PRO A 269 -2.10 -9.95 -7.79
N ASP A 270 -1.49 -11.07 -8.20
CA ASP A 270 -1.22 -12.20 -7.32
C ASP A 270 -0.05 -11.82 -6.39
N LEU A 271 -0.40 -11.28 -5.22
CA LEU A 271 0.57 -10.86 -4.20
C LEU A 271 1.44 -12.02 -3.68
N ALA A 272 0.95 -13.26 -3.69
CA ALA A 272 1.73 -14.42 -3.26
C ALA A 272 2.78 -14.81 -4.31
N LEU A 273 2.44 -14.72 -5.60
CA LEU A 273 3.41 -14.82 -6.69
C LEU A 273 4.42 -13.66 -6.65
N ALA A 274 3.94 -12.43 -6.50
CA ALA A 274 4.75 -11.21 -6.55
C ALA A 274 5.83 -11.20 -5.45
N VAL A 275 5.46 -11.41 -4.18
CA VAL A 275 6.43 -11.49 -3.06
C VAL A 275 7.50 -12.55 -3.34
N ARG A 276 7.10 -13.72 -3.84
CA ARG A 276 8.02 -14.83 -4.14
C ARG A 276 8.95 -14.55 -5.32
N LYS A 277 8.51 -13.80 -6.32
CA LYS A 277 9.28 -13.50 -7.54
C LYS A 277 10.13 -12.23 -7.45
N VAL A 278 9.70 -11.22 -6.68
CA VAL A 278 10.53 -10.07 -6.31
C VAL A 278 11.62 -10.51 -5.32
N GLY A 279 11.28 -11.36 -4.34
CA GLY A 279 12.22 -11.86 -3.34
C GLY A 279 12.79 -10.72 -2.51
N HIS A 280 14.10 -10.48 -2.67
CA HIS A 280 14.83 -9.34 -2.08
C HIS A 280 15.44 -8.41 -3.16
N ASN A 281 15.00 -8.52 -4.42
CA ASN A 281 15.54 -7.75 -5.53
C ASN A 281 14.84 -6.38 -5.63
N TRP A 282 15.17 -5.50 -4.67
CA TRP A 282 14.58 -4.17 -4.54
C TRP A 282 14.90 -3.25 -5.73
N THR A 283 16.10 -3.35 -6.31
CA THR A 283 16.47 -2.57 -7.51
C THR A 283 15.61 -2.96 -8.72
N ARG A 284 15.35 -4.25 -8.97
CA ARG A 284 14.36 -4.62 -10.00
C ARG A 284 12.93 -4.22 -9.63
N LEU A 285 12.61 -4.05 -8.34
CA LEU A 285 11.32 -3.51 -7.92
C LEU A 285 11.18 -2.01 -8.27
N THR A 286 12.21 -1.19 -8.02
CA THR A 286 12.19 0.24 -8.36
C THR A 286 12.17 0.49 -9.87
N GLU A 287 12.83 -0.36 -10.66
CA GLU A 287 12.78 -0.35 -12.14
C GLU A 287 11.35 -0.42 -12.73
N VAL A 288 10.35 -0.96 -12.00
CA VAL A 288 8.93 -0.96 -12.41
C VAL A 288 8.36 0.47 -12.52
N ASN A 289 8.97 1.44 -11.84
CA ASN A 289 8.57 2.85 -11.85
C ASN A 289 9.49 3.76 -12.67
N GLN A 290 10.55 3.24 -13.30
CA GLN A 290 11.50 4.03 -14.09
C GLN A 290 10.99 4.29 -15.52
N PRO A 291 10.80 5.55 -15.98
CA PRO A 291 10.14 5.86 -17.26
C PRO A 291 10.76 5.25 -18.53
N ASN A 292 12.06 4.97 -18.50
CA ASN A 292 12.78 4.37 -19.63
C ASN A 292 12.49 2.87 -19.82
N ARG A 293 12.00 2.16 -18.80
CA ARG A 293 11.81 0.69 -18.82
C ARG A 293 10.48 0.28 -19.47
N ASP A 294 10.48 -0.86 -20.18
CA ASP A 294 9.27 -1.36 -20.83
C ASP A 294 8.22 -1.91 -19.85
N VAL A 295 8.67 -2.40 -18.68
CA VAL A 295 7.78 -2.79 -17.59
C VAL A 295 6.99 -1.60 -17.03
N TYR A 296 7.59 -0.40 -16.96
CA TYR A 296 6.89 0.84 -16.60
C TYR A 296 5.85 1.24 -17.66
N LYS A 297 6.25 1.22 -18.95
CA LYS A 297 5.33 1.54 -20.06
C LYS A 297 4.12 0.60 -20.06
N ALA A 298 4.35 -0.68 -19.76
CA ALA A 298 3.28 -1.67 -19.59
C ALA A 298 2.42 -1.40 -18.35
N LYS A 299 3.01 -1.06 -17.19
CA LYS A 299 2.27 -0.62 -15.99
C LYS A 299 1.37 0.58 -16.29
N ARG A 300 1.90 1.65 -16.92
CA ARG A 300 1.11 2.86 -17.26
C ARG A 300 -0.05 2.54 -18.20
N ARG A 301 0.16 1.69 -19.22
CA ARG A 301 -0.91 1.25 -20.13
C ARG A 301 -1.98 0.45 -19.37
N TYR A 302 -1.56 -0.47 -18.51
CA TYR A 302 -2.45 -1.31 -17.70
C TYR A 302 -3.29 -0.50 -16.71
N LEU A 303 -2.71 0.46 -15.99
CA LEU A 303 -3.44 1.31 -15.05
C LEU A 303 -4.45 2.21 -15.78
N LYS A 304 -4.06 2.81 -16.92
CA LYS A 304 -5.01 3.59 -17.74
C LYS A 304 -6.14 2.71 -18.31
N MET A 305 -5.84 1.47 -18.73
CA MET A 305 -6.87 0.54 -19.20
C MET A 305 -7.84 0.14 -18.06
N LEU A 306 -7.32 -0.09 -16.85
CA LEU A 306 -8.12 -0.44 -15.68
C LEU A 306 -9.06 0.71 -15.27
N GLU A 307 -8.55 1.94 -15.27
CA GLU A 307 -9.31 3.16 -15.07
C GLU A 307 -10.46 3.25 -16.08
N GLN A 308 -10.15 3.19 -17.37
CA GLN A 308 -11.15 3.26 -18.46
C GLN A 308 -12.15 2.09 -18.44
N TYR A 309 -11.74 0.88 -18.05
CA TYR A 309 -12.60 -0.30 -17.94
C TYR A 309 -13.55 -0.23 -16.72
N SER A 310 -13.11 0.39 -15.63
CA SER A 310 -13.93 0.56 -14.42
C SER A 310 -15.01 1.63 -14.61
N THR A 311 -14.76 2.63 -15.45
CA THR A 311 -15.58 3.85 -15.57
C THR A 311 -16.32 4.01 -16.90
N SER A 312 -15.93 3.28 -17.96
CA SER A 312 -16.52 3.40 -19.30
C SER A 312 -16.99 2.06 -19.88
N SER A 313 -18.03 2.12 -20.71
CA SER A 313 -18.48 0.98 -21.54
C SER A 313 -17.58 0.76 -22.77
N ALA A 314 -16.71 1.71 -23.12
CA ALA A 314 -15.87 1.68 -24.32
C ALA A 314 -14.74 0.63 -24.27
N VAL A 315 -14.42 0.08 -23.09
CA VAL A 315 -13.43 -0.99 -22.91
C VAL A 315 -14.15 -2.28 -22.51
N SER A 316 -13.86 -3.39 -23.20
CA SER A 316 -14.43 -4.70 -22.86
C SER A 316 -13.56 -5.46 -21.85
N ASP A 317 -14.14 -6.47 -21.20
CA ASP A 317 -13.37 -7.40 -20.34
C ASP A 317 -12.23 -8.06 -21.12
N LYS A 318 -12.43 -8.33 -22.43
CA LYS A 318 -11.39 -8.88 -23.31
C LYS A 318 -10.20 -7.91 -23.43
N ASP A 319 -10.45 -6.62 -23.67
CA ASP A 319 -9.39 -5.61 -23.84
C ASP A 319 -8.62 -5.41 -22.53
N MET A 320 -9.34 -5.39 -21.41
CA MET A 320 -8.74 -5.31 -20.08
C MET A 320 -7.88 -6.54 -19.77
N LYS A 321 -8.38 -7.74 -20.08
CA LYS A 321 -7.69 -9.02 -19.90
C LYS A 321 -6.45 -9.15 -20.77
N GLU A 322 -6.51 -8.74 -22.04
CA GLU A 322 -5.35 -8.70 -22.93
C GLU A 322 -4.30 -7.68 -22.42
N CYS A 323 -4.73 -6.55 -21.85
CA CYS A 323 -3.83 -5.59 -21.23
C CYS A 323 -3.17 -6.13 -19.93
N ALA A 324 -3.95 -6.80 -19.08
CA ALA A 324 -3.49 -7.47 -17.86
C ALA A 324 -2.50 -8.62 -18.17
N ASP A 325 -2.73 -9.37 -19.25
CA ASP A 325 -1.84 -10.43 -19.71
C ASP A 325 -0.55 -9.86 -20.33
N ALA A 326 -0.63 -8.77 -21.09
CA ALA A 326 0.54 -8.06 -21.61
C ALA A 326 1.42 -7.51 -20.48
N TYR A 327 0.84 -6.90 -19.45
CA TYR A 327 1.59 -6.46 -18.27
C TYR A 327 2.15 -7.64 -17.47
N SER A 328 1.37 -8.73 -17.30
CA SER A 328 1.84 -9.97 -16.67
C SER A 328 3.03 -10.60 -17.39
N LYS A 329 3.06 -10.54 -18.72
CA LYS A 329 4.21 -10.98 -19.53
C LYS A 329 5.44 -10.12 -19.26
N GLN A 330 5.28 -8.79 -19.21
CA GLN A 330 6.39 -7.87 -18.94
C GLN A 330 6.94 -8.03 -17.51
N LEU A 331 6.09 -8.17 -16.49
CA LEU A 331 6.52 -8.51 -15.13
C LEU A 331 7.25 -9.87 -15.08
N THR A 332 6.81 -10.83 -15.88
CA THR A 332 7.50 -12.14 -15.99
C THR A 332 8.86 -12.02 -16.66
N MET A 333 9.02 -11.18 -17.69
CA MET A 333 10.33 -10.94 -18.30
C MET A 333 11.25 -10.20 -17.32
N HIS A 334 10.72 -9.22 -16.61
CA HIS A 334 11.46 -8.38 -15.66
C HIS A 334 11.97 -9.13 -14.41
N PHE A 335 11.12 -9.95 -13.79
CA PHE A 335 11.44 -10.75 -12.60
C PHE A 335 11.66 -12.25 -12.89
N GLY A 336 11.72 -12.64 -14.17
CA GLY A 336 11.88 -14.03 -14.59
C GLY A 336 13.29 -14.59 -14.38
N GLY A 337 14.28 -13.71 -14.55
CA GLY A 337 15.69 -14.08 -14.75
C GLY A 337 15.96 -14.46 -16.21
N GLU A 338 17.24 -14.39 -16.62
CA GLU A 338 17.71 -14.90 -17.92
C GLU A 338 17.79 -16.43 -17.86
N GLY A 339 16.62 -17.05 -17.78
CA GLY A 339 16.45 -18.48 -17.49
C GLY A 339 15.28 -19.05 -18.25
N VAL A 340 15.23 -18.82 -19.57
CA VAL A 340 14.34 -19.57 -20.47
C VAL A 340 14.83 -21.01 -20.52
N PRO A 341 14.06 -22.01 -20.01
CA PRO A 341 14.35 -23.40 -20.31
C PRO A 341 14.03 -23.59 -21.79
N LEU A 342 15.03 -23.92 -22.59
CA LEU A 342 14.87 -24.11 -24.04
C LEU A 342 14.23 -25.48 -24.32
N MET A 343 12.96 -25.63 -23.91
CA MET A 343 12.13 -26.78 -24.26
C MET A 343 11.83 -26.74 -25.76
N PHE A 344 12.18 -27.82 -26.45
CA PHE A 344 11.79 -28.04 -27.83
C PHE A 344 10.37 -28.63 -27.86
N ASP A 345 9.39 -27.80 -28.21
CA ASP A 345 7.99 -28.19 -28.40
C ASP A 345 7.83 -29.02 -29.68
N LEU A 346 8.07 -30.34 -29.56
CA LEU A 346 7.99 -31.31 -30.67
C LEU A 346 6.52 -31.71 -30.90
N GLY A 347 5.74 -30.75 -31.39
CA GLY A 347 4.29 -30.86 -31.53
C GLY A 347 3.85 -31.92 -32.54
N VAL A 348 3.26 -33.02 -32.04
CA VAL A 348 2.51 -34.00 -32.83
C VAL A 348 1.06 -34.04 -32.35
N THR A 349 0.17 -33.46 -33.14
CA THR A 349 -1.29 -33.59 -32.93
C THR A 349 -1.77 -34.97 -33.39
N GLY A 350 -2.01 -35.87 -32.43
CA GLY A 350 -3.00 -36.93 -32.55
C GLY A 350 -2.74 -38.05 -33.58
N ALA A 351 -1.80 -38.93 -33.28
CA ALA A 351 -1.82 -40.32 -33.77
C ALA A 351 -1.31 -41.28 -32.68
N SER A 352 -1.72 -42.55 -32.76
CA SER A 352 -1.48 -43.58 -31.74
C SER A 352 -0.07 -44.21 -31.81
N MET A 353 0.20 -45.07 -30.82
CA MET A 353 1.39 -45.92 -30.58
C MET A 353 2.54 -45.29 -29.76
N ALA A 354 3.23 -45.93 -28.80
CA ALA A 354 3.01 -47.03 -27.85
C ALA A 354 4.39 -47.46 -27.28
N VAL A 355 4.52 -47.67 -25.95
CA VAL A 355 5.36 -48.73 -25.30
C VAL A 355 6.93 -48.55 -25.33
N PRO A 356 7.74 -48.97 -24.30
CA PRO A 356 7.50 -49.12 -22.85
C PRO A 356 8.68 -48.76 -21.87
N ALA A 357 8.38 -48.72 -20.57
CA ALA A 357 9.28 -48.52 -19.41
C ALA A 357 10.68 -49.21 -19.36
N ALA A 358 11.61 -48.62 -18.58
CA ALA A 358 12.82 -49.26 -18.02
C ALA A 358 13.16 -48.68 -16.63
N ILE A 359 13.77 -49.47 -15.71
CA ILE A 359 13.87 -49.17 -14.25
C ILE A 359 15.25 -49.55 -13.67
N GLY A 360 15.73 -48.78 -12.68
CA GLY A 360 16.75 -49.21 -11.69
C GLY A 360 17.20 -48.06 -10.75
N GLY A 361 17.46 -48.26 -9.44
CA GLY A 361 17.19 -49.44 -8.62
C GLY A 361 17.88 -49.45 -7.24
N ALA A 362 17.17 -49.06 -6.16
CA ALA A 362 17.49 -49.29 -4.74
C ALA A 362 16.18 -49.04 -3.92
N VAL A 363 15.66 -49.86 -2.98
CA VAL A 363 16.20 -50.81 -1.97
C VAL A 363 16.88 -50.07 -0.81
N ALA A 364 16.40 -50.09 0.45
CA ALA A 364 15.20 -50.70 1.07
C ALA A 364 14.61 -49.81 2.21
N GLY A 365 13.46 -50.20 2.77
CA GLY A 365 12.72 -49.46 3.83
C GLY A 365 13.05 -49.89 5.28
N PRO A 366 12.13 -49.78 6.29
CA PRO A 366 10.66 -49.75 6.13
C PRO A 366 9.84 -48.78 7.05
N VAL A 367 8.55 -48.60 6.68
CA VAL A 367 7.38 -48.02 7.41
C VAL A 367 7.48 -46.57 7.97
N GLY A 368 6.56 -45.65 7.63
CA GLY A 368 5.44 -45.77 6.68
C GLY A 368 4.44 -44.60 6.62
N ALA A 369 3.37 -44.82 5.84
CA ALA A 369 2.17 -43.99 5.61
C ALA A 369 2.34 -42.62 4.88
N GLY A 370 1.92 -42.53 3.60
CA GLY A 370 1.94 -41.26 2.84
C GLY A 370 1.64 -41.30 1.32
N ILE A 371 0.74 -42.19 0.87
CA ILE A 371 0.28 -42.47 -0.52
C ILE A 371 0.14 -41.21 -1.44
N GLY A 372 0.49 -41.19 -2.74
CA GLY A 372 1.17 -42.19 -3.60
C GLY A 372 0.97 -41.97 -5.13
N PHE A 373 1.78 -42.66 -5.97
CA PHE A 373 1.66 -42.97 -7.43
C PHE A 373 1.64 -41.82 -8.49
N GLY A 374 2.25 -41.94 -9.70
CA GLY A 374 3.29 -42.88 -10.19
C GLY A 374 3.48 -42.98 -11.74
N ILE A 375 4.72 -43.29 -12.20
CA ILE A 375 5.10 -43.97 -13.49
C ILE A 375 4.91 -43.12 -14.81
N SER A 376 5.59 -43.25 -15.98
CA SER A 376 6.47 -44.25 -16.64
C SER A 376 7.57 -43.67 -17.59
N LEU A 377 8.25 -44.51 -18.40
CA LEU A 377 9.13 -44.21 -19.58
C LEU A 377 8.55 -44.87 -20.87
N VAL A 378 9.02 -44.78 -22.15
CA VAL A 378 10.30 -44.41 -22.85
C VAL A 378 9.95 -43.78 -24.24
N GLY A 379 10.77 -43.54 -25.30
CA GLY A 379 12.17 -43.82 -25.69
C GLY A 379 12.50 -43.39 -27.15
N THR A 380 13.22 -44.21 -27.96
CA THR A 380 13.84 -43.81 -29.25
C THR A 380 13.61 -44.73 -30.46
N LEU A 381 13.18 -44.18 -31.61
CA LEU A 381 13.55 -44.65 -32.97
C LEU A 381 13.08 -43.67 -34.06
N ALA A 382 14.00 -43.09 -34.85
CA ALA A 382 13.72 -42.40 -36.13
C ALA A 382 15.00 -42.02 -36.89
N ALA A 383 15.71 -43.00 -37.45
CA ALA A 383 16.54 -42.74 -38.63
C ALA A 383 15.65 -42.79 -39.89
N HIS A 384 16.09 -42.15 -40.98
CA HIS A 384 15.37 -42.03 -42.26
C HIS A 384 14.07 -41.21 -42.25
N MET A 385 14.19 -39.88 -42.36
CA MET A 385 13.48 -39.10 -43.39
C MET A 385 14.11 -37.70 -43.53
N GLY A 386 13.91 -37.04 -44.68
CA GLY A 386 14.51 -35.74 -44.98
C GLY A 386 14.06 -34.63 -44.02
N GLY A 387 15.01 -33.83 -43.53
CA GLY A 387 14.77 -32.91 -42.40
C GLY A 387 13.87 -31.71 -42.71
N PRO A 388 12.93 -31.35 -41.81
CA PRO A 388 12.16 -30.11 -41.90
C PRO A 388 12.87 -28.92 -41.22
N LYS A 389 12.41 -27.70 -41.53
CA LYS A 389 12.98 -26.44 -41.03
C LYS A 389 12.74 -26.26 -39.52
N PHE A 390 13.78 -25.88 -38.77
CA PHE A 390 13.67 -25.53 -37.36
C PHE A 390 12.74 -24.33 -37.13
N ILE A 391 11.58 -24.55 -36.48
CA ILE A 391 10.74 -23.46 -35.95
C ILE A 391 11.01 -23.34 -34.45
N ARG A 392 11.67 -22.25 -34.06
CA ARG A 392 12.09 -21.99 -32.68
C ARG A 392 10.91 -21.47 -31.84
N ARG A 393 10.00 -22.36 -31.42
CA ARG A 393 8.92 -22.03 -30.50
C ARG A 393 9.46 -21.80 -29.09
N LEU A 394 9.48 -20.54 -28.66
CA LEU A 394 9.72 -20.15 -27.27
C LEU A 394 8.44 -20.36 -26.45
N THR A 395 8.16 -21.62 -26.10
CA THR A 395 7.16 -21.96 -25.08
C THR A 395 7.68 -21.52 -23.70
N LEU A 396 7.42 -20.25 -23.37
CA LEU A 396 7.51 -19.76 -22.00
C LEU A 396 6.78 -20.75 -21.08
N PRO A 397 7.42 -21.29 -20.02
CA PRO A 397 6.77 -22.25 -19.13
C PRO A 397 5.48 -21.63 -18.57
N LEU A 398 4.41 -22.42 -18.45
CA LEU A 398 3.05 -21.97 -18.11
C LEU A 398 3.04 -21.02 -16.90
N ASN A 399 3.12 -19.72 -17.19
CA ASN A 399 3.37 -18.73 -16.17
C ASN A 399 2.10 -18.49 -15.38
N LYS A 400 2.19 -18.69 -14.05
CA LYS A 400 1.19 -18.13 -13.14
C LYS A 400 1.12 -16.63 -13.42
N LYS A 401 -0.07 -16.13 -13.77
CA LYS A 401 -0.25 -14.73 -14.18
C LYS A 401 0.04 -13.81 -13.00
N TRP A 402 0.77 -12.72 -13.26
CA TRP A 402 1.07 -11.72 -12.24
C TRP A 402 -0.18 -10.91 -11.89
N ILE A 403 -1.02 -10.61 -12.88
CA ILE A 403 -2.35 -10.05 -12.68
C ILE A 403 -3.37 -11.20 -12.80
N ARG A 404 -4.27 -11.28 -11.83
CA ARG A 404 -5.39 -12.23 -11.78
C ARG A 404 -6.70 -11.48 -11.79
N SER A 405 -7.71 -12.03 -12.46
CA SER A 405 -9.09 -11.63 -12.24
C SER A 405 -9.59 -12.16 -10.88
N GLN A 406 -10.46 -11.40 -10.24
CA GLN A 406 -11.27 -11.81 -9.10
C GLN A 406 -12.74 -11.53 -9.42
N SER A 407 -13.59 -12.54 -9.25
CA SER A 407 -15.03 -12.35 -9.09
C SER A 407 -15.30 -11.86 -7.67
N ASP A 408 -16.31 -10.99 -7.51
CA ASP A 408 -16.60 -10.26 -6.28
C ASP A 408 -16.54 -11.12 -5.01
N LYS A 409 -15.44 -10.98 -4.27
CA LYS A 409 -15.35 -11.34 -2.86
C LYS A 409 -15.04 -10.07 -2.09
N LYS A 410 -15.93 -9.71 -1.16
CA LYS A 410 -15.78 -8.54 -0.28
C LYS A 410 -14.40 -8.58 0.39
N SER A 411 -13.48 -7.76 -0.10
CA SER A 411 -12.11 -7.69 0.40
C SER A 411 -12.09 -6.98 1.75
N THR A 412 -11.88 -7.73 2.83
CA THR A 412 -11.82 -7.17 4.17
C THR A 412 -10.46 -6.49 4.45
N SER A 413 -10.50 -5.49 5.33
CA SER A 413 -9.40 -4.86 6.09
C SER A 413 -8.47 -3.81 5.47
N THR A 414 -8.50 -3.48 4.18
CA THR A 414 -7.76 -2.31 3.63
C THR A 414 -8.55 -1.58 2.55
N SER A 415 -8.64 -0.25 2.65
CA SER A 415 -9.21 0.63 1.64
C SER A 415 -8.13 1.47 0.95
N CYS A 416 -8.45 1.90 -0.26
CA CYS A 416 -7.85 3.06 -0.88
C CYS A 416 -9.00 3.94 -1.32
N PHE A 417 -9.08 5.16 -0.80
CA PHE A 417 -10.10 6.14 -1.19
C PHE A 417 -9.45 7.40 -1.73
N GLN A 418 -10.19 8.21 -2.47
CA GLN A 418 -9.78 9.56 -2.86
C GLN A 418 -10.77 10.55 -2.21
N VAL A 419 -10.27 11.69 -1.74
CA VAL A 419 -11.17 12.76 -1.27
C VAL A 419 -11.58 13.58 -2.48
N ASN A 420 -12.90 13.70 -2.68
CA ASN A 420 -13.51 14.58 -3.68
C ASN A 420 -12.90 16.00 -3.58
N PRO A 421 -12.42 16.62 -4.68
CA PRO A 421 -11.74 17.92 -4.62
C PRO A 421 -12.61 19.07 -4.07
N ALA A 422 -13.92 19.07 -4.32
CA ALA A 422 -14.84 20.05 -3.78
C ALA A 422 -15.10 19.82 -2.28
N THR A 423 -15.24 18.56 -1.84
CA THR A 423 -15.37 18.23 -0.41
C THR A 423 -14.09 18.54 0.36
N ALA A 424 -12.91 18.29 -0.24
CA ALA A 424 -11.63 18.73 0.31
C ALA A 424 -11.59 20.27 0.45
N ALA A 425 -11.99 21.02 -0.58
CA ALA A 425 -12.06 22.48 -0.53
C ALA A 425 -13.00 22.99 0.57
N ALA A 426 -14.17 22.37 0.77
CA ALA A 426 -15.09 22.71 1.84
C ALA A 426 -14.49 22.48 3.25
N PHE A 427 -13.73 21.40 3.46
CA PHE A 427 -13.00 21.19 4.71
C PHE A 427 -11.80 22.13 4.90
N LEU A 428 -11.24 22.69 3.82
CA LEU A 428 -10.17 23.67 3.82
C LEU A 428 -10.64 25.13 3.97
N ASP A 429 -11.92 25.44 3.75
CA ASP A 429 -12.39 26.83 3.80
C ASP A 429 -12.18 27.47 5.18
N GLY A 430 -11.63 28.67 5.22
CA GLY A 430 -11.22 29.35 6.46
C GLY A 430 -10.14 28.63 7.29
N VAL A 431 -9.50 27.55 6.80
CA VAL A 431 -8.39 26.91 7.50
C VAL A 431 -7.12 27.76 7.35
N PRO A 432 -6.50 28.21 8.45
CA PRO A 432 -5.27 28.99 8.36
C PRO A 432 -4.12 28.14 7.81
N ALA A 433 -3.27 28.77 6.99
CA ALA A 433 -1.96 28.22 6.70
C ALA A 433 -1.11 28.15 7.98
N PHE A 434 -0.13 27.24 8.03
CA PHE A 434 0.95 27.33 9.00
C PHE A 434 1.67 28.67 8.84
N LYS A 435 1.96 29.35 9.96
CA LYS A 435 2.97 30.41 9.97
C LYS A 435 4.32 29.72 9.72
N GLN A 436 4.98 30.10 8.64
CA GLN A 436 6.36 29.70 8.31
C GLN A 436 7.36 30.53 9.12
#